data_AF-A0A198FZE1-F1
#
_entry.id   AF-A0A198FZE1-F1
#
_cell.length_a   1.000
_cell.length_b   1.000
_cell.length_c   1.000
_cell.angle_alpha   90.00
_cell.angle_beta   90.00
_cell.angle_gamma   90.00
#
_symmetry.space_group_name_H-M   'P 1'
#
loop_
_entity.id
_entity.type
_entity.pdbx_description
1 polymer ?
#
loop_
_entity_poly.entity_id
_entity_poly.type
_entity_poly.pdbx_seq_one_letter_code
_entity_poly.pdbx_strand_id
1 'polypeptide(L)'
;MTNWVNFNKLVDEIVIENNLSVNRPVVEKELLHYDILYALSSAGLLKTITFQGGTSLRLCYGSNRFSEDLDFAGGRDFSATDMHEIKDCIEKYIGNRYGLEVTVKESKELRKESKYADIKVDKWQISVTTSPEKKDLPRQRIKIEIANIPAYTQIPQILIKNYPQLPDGYSDLIIQVEDLNEIMADKIISFPAMTNYIRYRDMWDLVWLNQQSKKVYF
;
A
#
# COMPACT_ATOMS: atom_id res chain seq x y z
N MET A 1 15.94 -26.73 -2.28
CA MET A 1 14.68 -26.74 -3.03
C MET A 1 13.84 -25.58 -2.52
N THR A 2 13.68 -24.53 -3.32
CA THR A 2 12.83 -23.39 -2.95
C THR A 2 11.38 -23.84 -3.11
N ASN A 3 10.64 -24.01 -2.02
CA ASN A 3 9.22 -24.34 -2.08
C ASN A 3 8.46 -23.10 -2.54
N TRP A 4 8.23 -22.98 -3.85
CA TRP A 4 7.44 -21.89 -4.41
C TRP A 4 5.99 -22.02 -3.94
N VAL A 5 5.44 -20.91 -3.45
CA VAL A 5 4.01 -20.84 -3.14
C VAL A 5 3.28 -20.61 -4.46
N ASN A 6 2.26 -21.42 -4.75
CA ASN A 6 1.40 -21.16 -5.90
C ASN A 6 0.46 -19.99 -5.58
N PHE A 7 0.82 -18.80 -6.04
CA PHE A 7 0.09 -17.56 -5.75
C PHE A 7 -1.38 -17.61 -6.17
N ASN A 8 -1.67 -18.15 -7.37
CA ASN A 8 -3.06 -18.26 -7.83
C ASN A 8 -3.88 -19.20 -6.96
N LYS A 9 -3.29 -20.33 -6.52
CA LYS A 9 -3.98 -21.25 -5.61
C LYS A 9 -4.33 -20.58 -4.28
N LEU A 10 -3.40 -19.82 -3.70
CA LEU A 10 -3.65 -19.04 -2.49
C LEU A 10 -4.76 -17.99 -2.68
N VAL A 11 -4.73 -17.27 -3.81
CA VAL A 11 -5.78 -16.30 -4.16
C VAL A 11 -7.14 -16.99 -4.29
N ASP A 12 -7.21 -18.11 -5.02
CA ASP A 12 -8.46 -18.82 -5.27
C ASP A 12 -9.05 -19.40 -3.96
N GLU A 13 -8.20 -19.96 -3.08
CA GLU A 13 -8.60 -20.40 -1.73
C GLU A 13 -9.23 -19.25 -0.93
N ILE A 14 -8.55 -18.11 -0.84
CA ILE A 14 -9.04 -16.93 -0.11
C ILE A 14 -10.35 -16.40 -0.71
N VAL A 15 -10.42 -16.31 -2.03
CA VAL A 15 -11.56 -15.77 -2.76
C VAL A 15 -12.81 -16.64 -2.56
N ILE A 16 -12.65 -17.96 -2.64
CA ILE A 16 -13.75 -18.92 -2.47
C ILE A 16 -14.25 -18.90 -1.02
N GLU A 17 -13.36 -19.03 -0.04
CA GLU A 17 -13.75 -19.14 1.37
C GLU A 17 -14.39 -17.86 1.92
N ASN A 18 -14.11 -16.70 1.33
CA ASN A 18 -14.65 -15.40 1.76
C ASN A 18 -15.78 -14.88 0.86
N ASN A 19 -16.24 -15.64 -0.14
CA ASN A 19 -17.23 -15.20 -1.13
C ASN A 19 -16.84 -13.90 -1.88
N LEU A 20 -15.55 -13.75 -2.21
CA LEU A 20 -14.97 -12.56 -2.82
C LEU A 20 -14.69 -12.73 -4.33
N SER A 21 -15.42 -13.61 -5.02
CA SER A 21 -15.16 -13.93 -6.44
C SER A 21 -15.15 -12.71 -7.36
N VAL A 22 -16.07 -11.78 -7.14
CA VAL A 22 -16.14 -10.51 -7.90
C VAL A 22 -14.96 -9.58 -7.57
N ASN A 23 -14.35 -9.75 -6.40
CA ASN A 23 -13.24 -8.96 -5.89
C ASN A 23 -11.87 -9.60 -6.11
N ARG A 24 -11.76 -10.73 -6.82
CA ARG A 24 -10.49 -11.44 -7.05
C ARG A 24 -9.30 -10.51 -7.38
N PRO A 25 -9.42 -9.52 -8.30
CA PRO A 25 -8.28 -8.64 -8.61
C PRO A 25 -7.81 -7.78 -7.43
N VAL A 26 -8.73 -7.27 -6.61
CA VAL A 26 -8.36 -6.44 -5.45
C VAL A 26 -7.85 -7.28 -4.28
N VAL A 27 -8.34 -8.52 -4.14
CA VAL A 27 -7.77 -9.51 -3.20
C VAL A 27 -6.34 -9.83 -3.59
N GLU A 28 -6.08 -10.10 -4.88
CA GLU A 28 -4.74 -10.37 -5.39
C GLU A 28 -3.76 -9.23 -5.05
N LYS A 29 -4.18 -7.97 -5.23
CA LYS A 29 -3.39 -6.81 -4.83
C LYS A 29 -3.17 -6.73 -3.32
N GLU A 30 -4.20 -6.98 -2.51
CA GLU A 30 -4.10 -6.93 -1.05
C GLU A 30 -3.09 -7.98 -0.53
N LEU A 31 -3.05 -9.19 -1.10
CA LEU A 31 -2.04 -10.20 -0.74
C LEU A 31 -0.62 -9.72 -1.06
N LEU A 32 -0.42 -9.12 -2.23
CA LEU A 32 0.86 -8.54 -2.61
C LEU A 32 1.23 -7.33 -1.74
N HIS A 33 0.27 -6.59 -1.19
CA HIS A 33 0.55 -5.54 -0.21
C HIS A 33 1.17 -6.11 1.07
N TYR A 34 0.65 -7.22 1.60
CA TYR A 34 1.28 -7.91 2.74
C TYR A 34 2.70 -8.34 2.41
N ASP A 35 2.92 -8.91 1.22
CA ASP A 35 4.25 -9.34 0.78
C ASP A 35 5.24 -8.17 0.67
N ILE A 36 4.80 -7.05 0.09
CA ILE A 36 5.62 -5.83 -0.03
C ILE A 36 5.96 -5.29 1.36
N LEU A 37 4.96 -5.12 2.23
CA LEU A 37 5.19 -4.60 3.59
C LEU A 37 6.11 -5.52 4.39
N TYR A 38 5.94 -6.83 4.29
CA TYR A 38 6.83 -7.81 4.91
C TYR A 38 8.26 -7.71 4.39
N ALA A 39 8.45 -7.62 3.08
CA ALA A 39 9.76 -7.53 2.45
C ALA A 39 10.50 -6.26 2.89
N LEU A 40 9.81 -5.10 2.83
CA LEU A 40 10.38 -3.81 3.21
C LEU A 40 10.70 -3.76 4.72
N SER A 41 9.83 -4.31 5.56
CA SER A 41 10.08 -4.39 7.01
C SER A 41 11.29 -5.27 7.32
N SER A 42 11.38 -6.45 6.69
CA SER A 42 12.48 -7.40 6.86
C SER A 42 13.83 -6.82 6.41
N ALA A 43 13.82 -5.95 5.40
CA ALA A 43 14.99 -5.22 4.93
C ALA A 43 15.30 -3.96 5.77
N GLY A 44 14.44 -3.60 6.72
CA GLY A 44 14.59 -2.39 7.54
C GLY A 44 14.21 -1.08 6.83
N LEU A 45 13.67 -1.15 5.61
CA LEU A 45 13.33 0.00 4.77
C LEU A 45 12.10 0.77 5.26
N LEU A 46 11.24 0.15 6.08
CA LEU A 46 10.09 0.82 6.71
C LEU A 46 10.45 1.66 7.95
N LYS A 47 11.73 1.67 8.38
CA LYS A 47 12.15 2.47 9.55
C LYS A 47 12.24 3.97 9.27
N THR A 48 12.39 4.34 7.99
CA THR A 48 12.64 5.71 7.55
C THR A 48 11.43 6.35 6.87
N ILE A 49 10.37 5.58 6.62
CA ILE A 49 9.14 6.05 5.97
C ILE A 49 7.92 5.69 6.81
N THR A 50 6.90 6.55 6.82
CA THR A 50 5.66 6.34 7.57
C THR A 50 4.55 5.92 6.63
N PHE A 51 3.86 4.82 6.94
CA PHE A 51 2.73 4.34 6.14
C PHE A 51 1.49 5.22 6.32
N GLN A 52 0.79 5.53 5.24
CA GLN A 52 -0.34 6.46 5.25
C GLN A 52 -1.43 6.08 4.24
N GLY A 53 -2.46 6.93 4.15
CA GLY A 53 -3.49 6.84 3.12
C GLY A 53 -4.53 5.73 3.34
N GLY A 54 -5.19 5.32 2.25
CA GLY A 54 -6.34 4.42 2.34
C GLY A 54 -5.98 2.98 2.73
N THR A 55 -4.77 2.54 2.39
CA THR A 55 -4.35 1.15 2.62
C THR A 55 -3.87 0.96 4.05
N SER A 56 -3.30 1.99 4.70
CA SER A 56 -3.05 1.94 6.15
C SER A 56 -4.36 1.88 6.94
N LEU A 57 -5.41 2.61 6.52
CA LEU A 57 -6.75 2.46 7.11
C LEU A 57 -7.26 1.02 7.03
N ARG A 58 -7.05 0.35 5.89
CA ARG A 58 -7.46 -1.04 5.67
C ARG A 58 -6.64 -2.02 6.50
N LEU A 59 -5.31 -1.95 6.41
CA LEU A 59 -4.41 -2.98 6.95
C LEU A 59 -3.99 -2.75 8.40
N CYS A 60 -4.09 -1.53 8.94
CA CYS A 60 -3.65 -1.20 10.30
C CYS A 60 -4.82 -0.80 11.21
N TYR A 61 -5.87 -0.18 10.64
CA TYR A 61 -7.01 0.32 11.42
C TYR A 61 -8.35 -0.39 11.15
N GLY A 62 -8.37 -1.37 10.23
CA GLY A 62 -9.52 -2.25 10.02
C GLY A 62 -10.65 -1.63 9.19
N SER A 63 -10.34 -0.71 8.28
CA SER A 63 -11.32 -0.20 7.31
C SER A 63 -11.88 -1.33 6.45
N ASN A 64 -13.16 -1.19 6.09
CA ASN A 64 -13.93 -2.23 5.41
C ASN A 64 -13.81 -2.22 3.88
N ARG A 65 -13.24 -1.16 3.29
CA ARG A 65 -13.07 -1.08 1.84
C ARG A 65 -11.68 -1.57 1.42
N PHE A 66 -11.62 -2.22 0.26
CA PHE A 66 -10.35 -2.49 -0.41
C PHE A 66 -9.65 -1.18 -0.79
N SER A 67 -8.32 -1.24 -0.84
CA SER A 67 -7.44 -0.19 -1.32
C SER A 67 -6.36 -0.82 -2.20
N GLU A 68 -5.86 -0.10 -3.20
CA GLU A 68 -5.07 -0.69 -4.29
C GLU A 68 -3.60 -0.24 -4.32
N ASP A 69 -3.32 0.91 -3.72
CA ASP A 69 -2.01 1.57 -3.73
C ASP A 69 -1.36 1.51 -2.34
N LEU A 70 -0.06 1.67 -2.22
CA LEU A 70 0.65 1.83 -0.94
C LEU A 70 1.23 3.24 -0.89
N ASP A 71 0.85 4.03 0.10
CA ASP A 71 1.28 5.42 0.24
C ASP A 71 2.15 5.60 1.49
N PHE A 72 3.26 6.31 1.37
CA PHE A 72 4.18 6.60 2.47
C PHE A 72 4.61 8.08 2.50
N ALA A 73 4.77 8.63 3.70
CA ALA A 73 5.53 9.85 3.95
C ALA A 73 7.01 9.46 4.16
N GLY A 74 7.89 9.89 3.26
CA GLY A 74 9.33 9.60 3.31
C GLY A 74 10.16 10.60 4.09
N GLY A 75 9.59 11.74 4.49
CA GLY A 75 10.36 12.86 5.03
C GLY A 75 11.13 13.63 3.94
N ARG A 76 11.76 14.75 4.34
CA ARG A 76 12.45 15.65 3.41
C ARG A 76 13.75 15.08 2.84
N ASP A 77 14.33 14.11 3.54
CA ASP A 77 15.62 13.50 3.19
C ASP A 77 15.48 12.27 2.29
N PHE A 78 14.25 11.86 1.98
CA PHE A 78 14.01 10.72 1.10
C PHE A 78 14.54 10.97 -0.31
N SER A 79 15.29 10.01 -0.84
CA SER A 79 16.08 10.17 -2.04
C SER A 79 15.79 9.09 -3.10
N ALA A 80 16.35 9.29 -4.29
CA ALA A 80 16.28 8.27 -5.35
C ALA A 80 17.04 6.98 -4.97
N THR A 81 18.07 7.08 -4.11
CA THR A 81 18.82 5.90 -3.63
C THR A 81 17.92 5.00 -2.79
N ASP A 82 17.13 5.59 -1.88
CA ASP A 82 16.16 4.85 -1.06
C ASP A 82 15.13 4.12 -1.94
N MET A 83 14.69 4.77 -3.03
CA MET A 83 13.81 4.12 -4.02
C MET A 83 14.45 2.94 -4.74
N HIS A 84 15.74 3.01 -5.05
CA HIS A 84 16.45 1.89 -5.67
C HIS A 84 16.51 0.68 -4.73
N GLU A 85 16.78 0.90 -3.43
CA GLU A 85 16.78 -0.17 -2.44
C GLU A 85 15.39 -0.80 -2.27
N ILE A 86 14.33 0.01 -2.22
CA ILE A 86 12.94 -0.46 -2.19
C ILE A 86 12.61 -1.27 -3.45
N LYS A 87 13.00 -0.79 -4.63
CA LYS A 87 12.81 -1.50 -5.90
C LYS A 87 13.45 -2.89 -5.86
N ASP A 88 14.73 -2.95 -5.54
CA ASP A 88 15.51 -4.19 -5.57
C ASP A 88 15.01 -5.20 -4.52
N CYS A 89 14.60 -4.69 -3.34
CA CYS A 89 13.97 -5.50 -2.29
C CYS A 89 12.69 -6.18 -2.79
N ILE A 90 11.79 -5.42 -3.42
CA ILE A 90 10.50 -5.91 -3.90
C ILE A 90 10.67 -6.90 -5.05
N GLU A 91 11.48 -6.56 -6.06
CA GLU A 91 11.75 -7.44 -7.21
C GLU A 91 12.30 -8.79 -6.73
N LYS A 92 13.27 -8.77 -5.79
CA LYS A 92 13.88 -9.99 -5.25
C LYS A 92 12.91 -10.80 -4.40
N TYR A 93 12.16 -10.18 -3.49
CA TYR A 93 11.28 -10.92 -2.57
C TYR A 93 10.13 -11.59 -3.32
N ILE A 94 9.35 -10.82 -4.08
CA ILE A 94 8.16 -11.33 -4.78
C ILE A 94 8.57 -12.33 -5.87
N GLY A 95 9.63 -12.03 -6.63
CA GLY A 95 10.14 -12.92 -7.66
C GLY A 95 10.55 -14.28 -7.11
N ASN A 96 11.29 -14.32 -6.00
CA ASN A 96 11.71 -15.58 -5.38
C ASN A 96 10.57 -16.36 -4.72
N ARG A 97 9.59 -15.67 -4.14
CA ARG A 97 8.49 -16.30 -3.39
C ARG A 97 7.50 -17.05 -4.29
N TYR A 98 7.16 -16.45 -5.42
CA TYR A 98 6.10 -16.95 -6.30
C TYR A 98 6.57 -17.42 -7.67
N GLY A 99 7.85 -17.22 -8.01
CA GLY A 99 8.34 -17.45 -9.37
C GLY A 99 7.65 -16.55 -10.40
N LEU A 100 7.15 -15.38 -9.96
CA LEU A 100 6.52 -14.39 -10.82
C LEU A 100 7.58 -13.46 -11.37
N GLU A 101 7.50 -13.15 -12.65
CA GLU A 101 8.25 -12.01 -13.16
C GLU A 101 7.61 -10.73 -12.63
N VAL A 102 8.44 -9.94 -11.96
CA VAL A 102 8.09 -8.66 -11.35
C VAL A 102 8.92 -7.60 -12.04
N THR A 103 8.24 -6.68 -12.71
CA THR A 103 8.89 -5.47 -13.22
C THR A 103 8.55 -4.31 -12.31
N VAL A 104 9.56 -3.65 -11.75
CA VAL A 104 9.40 -2.37 -11.06
C VAL A 104 9.83 -1.23 -11.96
N LYS A 105 8.89 -0.34 -12.28
CA LYS A 105 9.15 0.90 -13.04
C LYS A 105 9.01 2.12 -12.14
N GLU A 106 10.04 2.96 -12.15
CA GLU A 106 10.00 4.31 -11.56
C GLU A 106 9.21 5.26 -12.48
N SER A 107 8.22 5.99 -11.95
CA SER A 107 7.51 7.01 -12.72
C SER A 107 8.24 8.36 -12.66
N LYS A 108 8.94 8.73 -13.74
CA LYS A 108 9.63 10.03 -13.84
C LYS A 108 8.68 11.22 -14.04
N GLU A 109 7.41 10.98 -14.39
CA GLU A 109 6.43 12.02 -14.71
C GLU A 109 5.90 12.76 -13.47
N LEU A 110 5.98 12.15 -12.28
CA LEU A 110 5.49 12.75 -11.03
C LEU A 110 6.39 13.84 -10.44
N ARG A 111 7.65 13.99 -10.88
CA ARG A 111 8.48 15.16 -10.53
C ARG A 111 7.93 16.46 -11.13
N LYS A 112 7.07 16.37 -12.15
CA LYS A 112 6.53 17.54 -12.88
C LYS A 112 5.05 17.78 -12.64
N GLU A 113 4.32 16.78 -12.14
CA GLU A 113 2.89 16.90 -11.84
C GLU A 113 2.67 16.92 -10.31
N SER A 114 3.02 18.03 -9.66
CA SER A 114 2.34 18.31 -8.39
C SER A 114 0.88 18.58 -8.74
N LYS A 115 0.01 17.58 -8.52
CA LYS A 115 -1.46 17.73 -8.68
C LYS A 115 -2.05 18.78 -7.73
N TYR A 116 -1.23 19.27 -6.80
CA TYR A 116 -1.40 20.46 -6.01
C TYR A 116 -0.63 21.60 -6.70
N ALA A 117 -1.34 22.56 -7.30
CA ALA A 117 -0.71 23.64 -8.07
C ALA A 117 0.31 24.47 -7.26
N ASP A 118 0.24 24.43 -5.92
CA ASP A 118 1.05 25.27 -5.02
C ASP A 118 1.94 24.50 -4.02
N ILE A 119 1.92 23.15 -4.00
CA ILE A 119 2.74 22.36 -3.06
C ILE A 119 3.73 21.50 -3.85
N LYS A 120 5.00 21.90 -3.82
CA LYS A 120 6.12 21.11 -4.38
C LYS A 120 6.41 19.91 -3.48
N VAL A 121 5.73 18.80 -3.75
CA VAL A 121 6.04 17.48 -3.17
C VAL A 121 6.68 16.63 -4.27
N ASP A 122 7.92 16.22 -4.06
CA ASP A 122 8.52 15.17 -4.86
C ASP A 122 7.85 13.85 -4.48
N LYS A 123 7.38 13.15 -5.51
CA LYS A 123 6.69 11.88 -5.37
C LYS A 123 7.41 10.82 -6.17
N TRP A 124 7.84 9.77 -5.50
CA TRP A 124 8.41 8.60 -6.14
C TRP A 124 7.36 7.52 -6.25
N GLN A 125 7.41 6.80 -7.36
CA GLN A 125 6.42 5.76 -7.63
C GLN A 125 7.10 4.49 -8.15
N ILE A 126 6.83 3.37 -7.50
CA ILE A 126 7.12 2.03 -8.00
C ILE A 126 5.83 1.40 -8.50
N SER A 127 5.83 0.87 -9.72
CA SER A 127 4.75 0.02 -10.23
C SER A 127 5.21 -1.42 -10.30
N VAL A 128 4.62 -2.31 -9.48
CA VAL A 128 4.85 -3.76 -9.55
C VAL A 128 3.88 -4.37 -10.54
N THR A 129 4.40 -5.05 -11.58
CA THR A 129 3.58 -5.83 -12.53
C THR A 129 3.84 -7.32 -12.38
N THR A 130 2.80 -8.13 -12.13
CA THR A 130 2.91 -9.60 -12.08
C THR A 130 2.63 -10.24 -13.43
N SER A 131 3.38 -11.30 -13.74
CA SER A 131 3.19 -12.15 -14.95
C SER A 131 3.24 -11.45 -16.31
N PRO A 132 4.22 -10.57 -16.60
CA PRO A 132 4.30 -9.81 -17.85
C PRO A 132 4.35 -10.66 -19.15
N GLU A 133 4.92 -11.87 -19.12
CA GLU A 133 5.00 -12.79 -20.28
C GLU A 133 3.72 -13.61 -20.55
N LYS A 134 2.83 -13.76 -19.55
CA LYS A 134 1.58 -14.53 -19.71
C LYS A 134 0.44 -13.61 -20.15
N LYS A 135 0.28 -13.45 -21.47
CA LYS A 135 -0.75 -12.60 -22.09
C LYS A 135 -2.19 -12.95 -21.66
N ASP A 136 -2.41 -14.18 -21.24
CA ASP A 136 -3.73 -14.73 -20.91
C ASP A 136 -4.16 -14.40 -19.47
N LEU A 137 -3.23 -13.93 -18.63
CA LEU A 137 -3.51 -13.56 -17.24
C LEU A 137 -3.67 -12.03 -17.10
N PRO A 138 -4.67 -11.57 -16.33
CA PRO A 138 -4.80 -10.15 -16.02
C PRO A 138 -3.59 -9.68 -15.21
N ARG A 139 -2.96 -8.61 -15.70
CA ARG A 139 -1.79 -8.01 -15.05
C ARG A 139 -2.24 -7.23 -13.82
N GLN A 140 -1.67 -7.52 -12.65
CA GLN A 140 -1.82 -6.64 -11.50
C GLN A 140 -0.79 -5.54 -11.55
N ARG A 141 -1.23 -4.30 -11.31
CA ARG A 141 -0.36 -3.15 -11.10
C ARG A 141 -0.58 -2.60 -9.70
N ILE A 142 0.46 -2.65 -8.88
CA ILE A 142 0.45 -2.03 -7.55
C ILE A 142 1.31 -0.79 -7.60
N LYS A 143 0.73 0.33 -7.20
CA LYS A 143 1.42 1.59 -7.07
C LYS A 143 1.95 1.71 -5.65
N ILE A 144 3.24 1.96 -5.51
CA ILE A 144 3.85 2.35 -4.25
C ILE A 144 4.29 3.78 -4.42
N GLU A 145 3.82 4.65 -3.56
CA GLU A 145 4.02 6.08 -3.62
C GLU A 145 4.69 6.56 -2.35
N ILE A 146 5.76 7.33 -2.51
CA ILE A 146 6.47 7.94 -1.39
C ILE A 146 6.52 9.43 -1.65
N ALA A 147 6.03 10.23 -0.71
CA ALA A 147 6.04 11.68 -0.77
C ALA A 147 7.17 12.23 0.11
N ASN A 148 7.92 13.24 -0.36
CA ASN A 148 8.98 13.90 0.41
C ASN A 148 8.47 14.87 1.50
N ILE A 149 7.35 14.52 2.13
CA ILE A 149 6.77 15.27 3.23
C ILE A 149 7.05 14.53 4.54
N PRO A 150 7.26 15.24 5.65
CA PRO A 150 7.29 14.60 6.96
C PRO A 150 5.89 14.09 7.31
N ALA A 151 5.82 12.93 7.97
CA ALA A 151 4.67 12.60 8.79
C ALA A 151 4.76 13.40 10.10
N TYR A 152 3.66 14.01 10.52
CA TYR A 152 3.54 14.75 11.77
C TYR A 152 3.26 13.84 12.96
N THR A 153 2.74 12.65 12.71
CA THR A 153 2.46 11.58 13.66
C THR A 153 3.06 10.27 13.16
N GLN A 154 3.60 9.49 14.08
CA GLN A 154 4.19 8.18 13.80
C GLN A 154 3.81 7.29 14.97
N ILE A 155 2.84 6.41 14.76
CA ILE A 155 2.43 5.43 15.76
C ILE A 155 2.73 4.02 15.27
N PRO A 156 3.33 3.15 16.12
CA PRO A 156 3.55 1.77 15.76
C PRO A 156 2.21 1.04 15.68
N GLN A 157 1.97 0.35 14.57
CA GLN A 157 0.81 -0.52 14.37
C GLN A 157 1.25 -1.89 13.85
N ILE A 158 0.44 -2.91 14.17
CA ILE A 158 0.56 -4.24 13.57
C ILE A 158 -0.35 -4.35 12.35
N LEU A 159 0.00 -5.21 11.38
CA LEU A 159 -0.93 -5.54 10.31
C LEU A 159 -2.05 -6.44 10.82
N ILE A 160 -3.28 -6.01 10.56
CA ILE A 160 -4.49 -6.80 10.76
C ILE A 160 -4.51 -7.89 9.71
N LYS A 161 -4.55 -9.16 10.14
CA LYS A 161 -4.68 -10.31 9.25
C LYS A 161 -6.12 -10.42 8.75
N ASN A 162 -6.39 -9.91 7.55
CA ASN A 162 -7.72 -9.96 6.93
C ASN A 162 -8.14 -11.37 6.45
N TYR A 163 -7.19 -12.29 6.28
CA TYR A 163 -7.42 -13.63 5.74
C TYR A 163 -6.72 -14.69 6.59
N PRO A 164 -7.44 -15.69 7.15
CA PRO A 164 -6.85 -16.74 7.98
C PRO A 164 -5.71 -17.53 7.32
N GLN A 165 -5.74 -17.66 5.99
CA GLN A 165 -4.80 -18.40 5.16
C GLN A 165 -3.43 -17.71 5.05
N LEU A 166 -3.33 -16.43 5.42
CA LEU A 166 -2.07 -15.72 5.43
C LEU A 166 -1.13 -16.27 6.52
N PRO A 167 0.20 -16.21 6.33
CA PRO A 167 1.15 -16.56 7.37
C PRO A 167 0.98 -15.69 8.63
N ASP A 168 1.06 -16.30 9.82
CA ASP A 168 0.94 -15.56 11.08
C ASP A 168 2.03 -14.50 11.26
N GLY A 169 3.22 -14.74 10.68
CA GLY A 169 4.33 -13.78 10.71
C GLY A 169 4.04 -12.42 10.04
N TYR A 170 2.93 -12.26 9.31
CA TYR A 170 2.50 -10.94 8.82
C TYR A 170 1.88 -10.08 9.93
N SER A 171 1.27 -10.68 10.95
CA SER A 171 0.73 -9.94 12.10
C SER A 171 1.78 -9.55 13.13
N ASP A 172 2.98 -10.11 13.04
CA ASP A 172 4.13 -9.73 13.88
C ASP A 172 4.86 -8.47 13.36
N LEU A 173 4.49 -7.99 12.16
CA LEU A 173 5.08 -6.81 11.55
C LEU A 173 4.62 -5.53 12.26
N ILE A 174 5.55 -4.87 12.96
CA ILE A 174 5.33 -3.52 13.49
C ILE A 174 5.80 -2.51 12.46
N ILE A 175 4.90 -1.65 12.01
CA ILE A 175 5.18 -0.58 11.05
C ILE A 175 4.79 0.78 11.62
N GLN A 176 5.52 1.83 11.21
CA GLN A 176 5.16 3.20 11.57
C GLN A 176 4.02 3.67 10.67
N VAL A 177 2.94 4.16 11.26
CA VAL A 177 1.74 4.61 10.54
C VAL A 177 1.34 6.00 11.05
N GLU A 178 0.83 6.84 10.17
CA GLU A 178 0.16 8.08 10.58
C GLU A 178 -1.09 7.76 11.40
N ASP A 179 -1.35 8.55 12.44
CA ASP A 179 -2.57 8.39 13.23
C ASP A 179 -3.83 8.74 12.41
N LEU A 180 -5.01 8.39 12.95
CA LEU A 180 -6.27 8.64 12.27
C LEU A 180 -6.55 10.14 12.02
N ASN A 181 -6.01 11.05 12.85
CA ASN A 181 -6.24 12.48 12.72
C ASN A 181 -5.44 13.06 11.55
N GLU A 182 -4.17 12.66 11.42
CA GLU A 182 -3.33 13.07 10.31
C GLU A 182 -3.85 12.51 8.98
N ILE A 183 -4.21 11.22 8.93
CA ILE A 183 -4.82 10.64 7.72
C ILE A 183 -6.11 11.39 7.35
N MET A 184 -6.91 11.81 8.35
CA MET A 184 -8.10 12.62 8.11
C MET A 184 -7.75 14.01 7.57
N ALA A 185 -6.76 14.68 8.15
CA ALA A 185 -6.30 15.99 7.71
C ALA A 185 -5.79 15.94 6.26
N ASP A 186 -4.97 14.95 5.93
CA ASP A 186 -4.46 14.72 4.57
C ASP A 186 -5.58 14.55 3.57
N LYS A 187 -6.63 13.79 3.93
CA LYS A 187 -7.82 13.63 3.08
C LYS A 187 -8.62 14.91 2.91
N ILE A 188 -8.80 15.69 3.97
CA ILE A 188 -9.49 16.99 3.94
C ILE A 188 -8.75 17.99 3.07
N ILE A 189 -7.41 18.02 3.12
CA ILE A 189 -6.59 18.91 2.28
C ILE A 189 -6.65 18.44 0.83
N SER A 190 -6.49 17.15 0.61
CA SER A 190 -6.36 16.60 -0.74
C SER A 190 -7.69 16.52 -1.51
N PHE A 191 -8.83 16.48 -0.82
CA PHE A 191 -10.14 16.32 -1.44
C PHE A 191 -10.58 17.53 -2.28
N PRO A 192 -10.57 18.77 -1.76
CA PRO A 192 -10.91 19.97 -2.53
C PRO A 192 -9.81 20.37 -3.51
N ALA A 193 -8.55 20.00 -3.26
CA ALA A 193 -7.45 20.29 -4.18
C ALA A 193 -7.57 19.53 -5.51
N MET A 194 -8.31 18.41 -5.53
CA MET A 194 -8.58 17.65 -6.74
C MET A 194 -9.73 18.26 -7.54
N THR A 195 -9.43 19.12 -8.52
CA THR A 195 -10.44 19.85 -9.30
C THR A 195 -10.96 19.11 -10.54
N ASN A 196 -10.21 18.12 -11.04
CA ASN A 196 -10.53 17.44 -12.31
C ASN A 196 -11.53 16.28 -12.18
N TYR A 197 -11.69 15.70 -10.98
CA TYR A 197 -12.66 14.63 -10.71
C TYR A 197 -12.90 14.48 -9.21
N ILE A 198 -14.03 13.88 -8.83
CA ILE A 198 -14.38 13.62 -7.42
C ILE A 198 -13.64 12.38 -6.93
N ARG A 199 -12.95 12.50 -5.78
CA ARG A 199 -12.28 11.37 -5.12
C ARG A 199 -13.24 10.62 -4.21
N TYR A 200 -14.11 9.78 -4.78
CA TYR A 200 -15.13 9.03 -4.03
C TYR A 200 -14.55 8.17 -2.87
N ARG A 201 -13.34 7.62 -3.04
CA ARG A 201 -12.67 6.84 -1.99
C ARG A 201 -12.30 7.68 -0.77
N ASP A 202 -11.88 8.92 -0.97
CA ASP A 202 -11.59 9.83 0.14
C ASP A 202 -12.86 10.27 0.86
N MET A 203 -13.99 10.41 0.15
CA MET A 203 -15.29 10.62 0.82
C MET A 203 -15.65 9.44 1.74
N TRP A 204 -15.48 8.21 1.25
CA TRP A 204 -15.73 7.02 2.06
C TRP A 204 -14.85 6.99 3.31
N ASP A 205 -13.55 7.25 3.14
CA ASP A 205 -12.61 7.26 4.25
C ASP A 205 -12.92 8.35 5.26
N LEU A 206 -13.28 9.56 4.83
CA LEU A 206 -13.67 10.65 5.74
C LEU A 206 -14.90 10.29 6.58
N VAL A 207 -15.89 9.62 5.97
CA VAL A 207 -17.05 9.12 6.72
C VAL A 207 -16.63 8.05 7.73
N TRP A 208 -15.78 7.10 7.33
CA TRP A 208 -15.30 6.02 8.20
C TRP A 208 -14.42 6.55 9.35
N LEU A 209 -13.55 7.52 9.08
CA LEU A 209 -12.69 8.19 10.07
C LEU A 209 -13.52 8.93 11.11
N ASN A 210 -14.54 9.65 10.68
CA ASN A 210 -15.50 10.33 11.56
C ASN A 210 -16.32 9.34 12.42
N GLN A 211 -16.51 8.10 11.96
CA GLN A 211 -17.15 7.07 12.79
C GLN A 211 -16.20 6.51 13.84
N GLN A 212 -14.90 6.38 13.55
CA GLN A 212 -13.92 5.89 14.52
C GLN A 212 -13.66 6.92 15.62
N SER A 213 -13.57 8.21 15.29
CA SER A 213 -13.37 9.28 16.29
C SER A 213 -14.48 9.32 17.33
N LYS A 214 -15.73 9.01 16.95
CA LYS A 214 -16.88 8.95 17.86
C LYS A 214 -16.85 7.77 18.82
N LYS A 215 -16.16 6.67 18.49
CA LYS A 215 -16.06 5.50 19.39
C LYS A 215 -15.12 5.71 20.57
N VAL A 216 -14.24 6.70 20.51
CA VAL A 216 -13.25 7.00 21.57
C VAL A 216 -13.86 7.80 22.73
N TYR A 217 -15.06 8.37 22.55
CA TYR A 217 -15.72 9.26 23.53
C TYR A 217 -16.90 8.62 24.29
N PHE A 218 -17.04 7.29 24.28
CA PHE A 218 -18.08 6.57 25.02
C PHE A 218 -17.50 5.40 25.82
#